data_AF-A0A139KNI8-F1
#
_entry.id   AF-A0A139KNI8-F1
#
_cell.length_a   1.000
_cell.length_b   1.000
_cell.length_c   1.000
_cell.angle_alpha   90.00
_cell.angle_beta   90.00
_cell.angle_gamma   90.00
#
_symmetry.space_group_name_H-M   'P 1'
#
loop_
_entity.id
_entity.type
_entity.pdbx_description
1 polymer ?
#
loop_
_entity_poly.entity_id
_entity_poly.type
_entity_poly.pdbx_seq_one_letter_code
_entity_poly.pdbx_strand_id
1 'polypeptide(L)' 'MGHRDLSPDLNHNGEIEPEEWIKECPCFDAATILQEPPPSNPAYL' A
#
# COMPACT_ATOMS: atom_id res chain seq x y z
N MET A 1 9.55 5.49 -5.10
CA MET A 1 9.83 4.22 -4.42
C MET A 1 8.64 3.32 -4.74
N GLY A 2 8.83 2.22 -5.48
CA GLY A 2 7.72 1.33 -5.84
C GLY A 2 7.25 0.49 -4.64
N HIS A 3 6.20 -0.32 -4.83
CA HIS A 3 5.91 -1.41 -3.90
C HIS A 3 7.14 -2.33 -3.92
N ARG A 4 7.97 -2.30 -2.89
CA ARG A 4 8.73 -3.49 -2.53
C ARG A 4 7.73 -4.39 -1.81
N ASP A 5 7.79 -5.67 -2.08
CA ASP A 5 7.13 -6.63 -1.21
C ASP A 5 7.76 -6.48 0.18
N LEU A 6 6.97 -5.95 1.11
CA LEU A 6 7.33 -5.77 2.52
C LEU A 6 6.67 -6.83 3.40
N SER A 7 6.11 -7.88 2.79
CA SER A 7 5.49 -8.97 3.51
C SER A 7 6.55 -9.70 4.36
N PRO A 8 6.32 -9.89 5.67
CA PRO A 8 7.21 -10.65 6.52
C PRO A 8 7.05 -12.14 6.25
N ASP A 9 8.16 -12.88 6.28
CA ASP A 9 8.15 -14.35 6.35
C ASP A 9 7.78 -14.74 7.79
N LEU A 10 6.53 -15.17 8.01
CA LEU A 10 5.99 -15.45 9.33
C LEU A 10 6.43 -16.83 9.82
N ASN A 11 6.54 -17.78 8.91
CA ASN A 11 6.83 -19.17 9.22
C ASN A 11 8.34 -19.51 9.14
N HIS A 12 9.18 -18.56 8.70
CA HIS A 12 10.63 -18.63 8.59
C HIS A 12 11.14 -19.70 7.60
N ASN A 13 10.42 -19.93 6.51
CA ASN A 13 10.77 -20.93 5.49
C ASN A 13 11.57 -20.35 4.30
N GLY A 14 11.71 -19.02 4.21
CA GLY A 14 12.42 -18.32 3.13
C GLY A 14 11.60 -18.02 1.88
N GLU A 15 10.29 -18.31 1.88
CA GLU A 15 9.34 -17.96 0.82
C GLU A 15 8.19 -17.14 1.42
N ILE A 16 7.69 -16.15 0.67
CA ILE A 16 6.50 -15.38 1.10
C ILE A 16 5.26 -16.00 0.46
N GLU A 17 4.44 -16.64 1.28
CA GLU A 17 3.20 -17.31 0.87
C GLU A 17 2.01 -16.33 0.74
N PRO A 18 0.96 -16.67 -0.03
CA PRO A 18 -0.22 -15.82 -0.21
C PRO A 18 -0.90 -15.34 1.08
N GLU A 19 -0.85 -16.18 2.11
CA GLU A 19 -1.39 -15.91 3.43
C GLU A 19 -0.53 -14.90 4.22
N GLU A 20 0.71 -14.68 3.80
CA GLU A 20 1.67 -13.75 4.40
C GLU A 20 1.70 -12.39 3.69
N TRP A 21 1.04 -12.28 2.52
CA TRP A 21 1.02 -11.04 1.73
C TRP A 21 0.36 -9.88 2.46
N ILE A 22 1.11 -8.79 2.61
CA ILE A 22 0.60 -7.51 3.09
C ILE A 22 0.14 -6.67 1.91
N LYS A 23 -1.12 -6.21 1.93
CA LYS A 23 -1.68 -5.27 0.92
C LYS A 23 -1.47 -3.80 1.27
N GLU A 24 -0.60 -3.52 2.23
CA GLU A 24 -0.23 -2.17 2.66
C GLU A 24 0.85 -1.60 1.74
N CYS A 25 0.65 -0.38 1.29
CA CYS A 25 1.70 0.40 0.65
C CYS A 25 2.22 1.42 1.68
N PRO A 26 3.52 1.39 2.05
CA PRO A 26 4.07 2.36 3.01
C PRO A 26 4.05 3.81 2.48
N CYS A 27 3.74 3.99 1.19
CA CYS A 27 3.66 5.29 0.53
C CYS A 27 2.23 5.70 0.17
N PHE A 28 1.21 4.86 0.42
CA PHE A 28 -0.15 5.13 0.01
C PHE A 28 -1.14 4.54 1.02
N ASP A 29 -1.91 5.42 1.65
CA ASP A 29 -3.02 5.06 2.50
C ASP A 29 -4.34 5.42 1.80
N ALA A 30 -5.18 4.42 1.53
CA ALA A 30 -6.48 4.64 0.88
C ALA A 30 -7.50 5.29 1.82
N ALA A 31 -7.33 5.19 3.14
CA ALA A 31 -8.27 5.76 4.11
C ALA A 31 -8.24 7.30 4.09
N THR A 32 -7.10 7.90 3.74
CA THR A 32 -6.98 9.37 3.63
C THR A 32 -7.88 9.94 2.54
N ILE A 33 -8.17 9.17 1.49
CA ILE A 33 -9.05 9.59 0.38
C ILE A 33 -10.47 9.91 0.89
N LEU A 34 -10.93 9.24 1.94
CA LEU A 34 -12.26 9.47 2.50
C LEU A 34 -12.28 10.61 3.54
N GLN A 35 -11.12 11.00 4.06
CA GLN A 35 -10.99 11.97 5.15
C GLN A 35 -10.58 13.36 4.63
N GLU A 36 -9.80 13.41 3.55
CA GLU A 36 -9.29 14.65 2.98
C GLU A 36 -10.13 15.08 1.78
N PRO A 37 -10.40 16.40 1.63
CA PRO A 37 -11.02 16.89 0.41
C PRO A 37 -10.14 16.53 -0.79
N PRO A 38 -10.73 16.12 -1.93
CA PRO A 38 -9.95 15.72 -3.09
C PRO A 38 -9.01 16.86 -3.50
N PRO A 39 -7.76 16.55 -3.88
CA PRO A 39 -6.82 17.56 -4.30
C PRO A 39 -7.42 18.37 -5.45
N SER A 40 -7.22 19.68 -5.45
CA SER A 40 -7.67 20.54 -6.54
C SER A 40 -7.01 20.05 -7.83
N ASN A 41 -7.82 19.51 -8.75
CA ASN A 41 -7.33 19.05 -10.03
C ASN A 41 -7.15 20.26 -10.97
N PRO A 42 -5.91 20.67 -11.31
CA PRO A 42 -5.68 21.81 -12.19
C PRO A 42 -6.10 21.55 -13.64
N ALA A 43 -6.38 20.29 -14.01
CA ALA A 43 -6.88 19.91 -15.34
C ALA A 43 -8.40 20.07 -15.49
N TYR A 44 -9.11 20.57 -14.46
CA TYR A 44 -10.54 20.87 -14.53
C TYR A 44 -10.86 22.29 -15.04
N LEU A 45 -9.87 22.98 -15.65
CA LEU A 45 -10.03 24.27 -16.32
C LEU A 45 -10.46 24.11 -17.78
#